data_AF-A0A166NYG6-F1
#
_entry.id   AF-A0A166NYG6-F1
#
_cell.length_a   1.000
_cell.length_b   1.000
_cell.length_c   1.000
_cell.angle_alpha   90.00
_cell.angle_beta   90.00
_cell.angle_gamma   90.00
#
_symmetry.space_group_name_H-M   'P 1'
#
loop_
_entity.id
_entity.type
_entity.pdbx_description
1 polymer ?
#
loop_
_entity_poly.entity_id
_entity_poly.type
_entity_poly.pdbx_seq_one_letter_code
_entity_poly.pdbx_strand_id
1 'polypeptide(L)'
;MHCKYHTGPSASAYAYFFFDSRSGENDLSSHDGLIRSLILQLTEQGGKLPAFMPKNPSLVNLQDALLRIVDGFFSDVYIIIDALDECSAAQRPKLLAWIKNISHWGGNKLHILLSSRQERDIEDHLLSKVRDLDAVYFAHHLSNVSNDIGAFVDQQILDIPDWDEDTRKLIKGVLMKRADG
;
A
#
# COMPACT_ATOMS: atom_id res chain seq x y z
N MET A 1 -19.46 -29.72 -19.66
CA MET A 1 -19.83 -28.52 -18.89
C MET A 1 -19.41 -27.30 -19.69
N HIS A 2 -20.38 -26.57 -20.25
CA HIS A 2 -20.14 -25.30 -20.93
C HIS A 2 -20.01 -24.19 -19.89
N CYS A 3 -18.83 -23.58 -19.78
CA CYS A 3 -18.66 -22.35 -19.02
C CYS A 3 -19.33 -21.22 -19.81
N LYS A 4 -20.44 -20.70 -19.28
CA LYS A 4 -21.14 -19.55 -19.88
C LYS A 4 -20.30 -18.30 -19.66
N TYR A 5 -19.71 -17.78 -20.73
CA TYR A 5 -19.06 -16.47 -20.75
C TYR A 5 -20.05 -15.40 -20.27
N HIS A 6 -19.72 -14.71 -19.17
CA HIS A 6 -20.37 -13.47 -18.80
C HIS A 6 -19.74 -12.35 -19.64
N THR A 7 -20.54 -11.74 -20.51
CA THR A 7 -20.15 -10.62 -21.39
C THR A 7 -20.57 -9.29 -20.76
N GLY A 8 -20.08 -9.04 -19.55
CA GLY A 8 -20.16 -7.77 -18.84
C GLY A 8 -18.91 -7.61 -17.95
N PRO A 9 -18.59 -6.39 -17.47
CA PRO A 9 -17.53 -6.25 -16.48
C PRO A 9 -17.82 -7.18 -15.29
N SER A 10 -16.80 -7.88 -14.83
CA SER A 10 -16.89 -8.70 -13.62
C SER A 10 -17.22 -7.82 -12.41
N ALA A 11 -17.56 -8.48 -11.30
CA ALA A 11 -17.62 -7.87 -9.96
C ALA A 11 -16.35 -7.04 -9.66
N SER A 12 -16.42 -6.21 -8.62
CA SER A 12 -15.28 -5.41 -8.17
C SER A 12 -14.01 -6.25 -7.96
N ALA A 13 -12.86 -5.70 -8.34
CA ALA A 13 -11.55 -6.33 -8.16
C ALA A 13 -10.70 -5.58 -7.14
N TYR A 14 -9.75 -6.29 -6.56
CA TYR A 14 -8.90 -5.77 -5.48
C TYR A 14 -7.44 -6.09 -5.76
N ALA A 15 -6.55 -5.16 -5.47
CA ALA A 15 -5.12 -5.42 -5.54
C ALA A 15 -4.40 -4.74 -4.38
N TYR A 16 -3.35 -5.41 -3.87
CA TYR A 16 -2.59 -4.97 -2.72
C TYR A 16 -1.10 -5.00 -3.03
N PHE A 17 -0.37 -4.00 -2.57
CA PHE A 17 1.09 -4.00 -2.62
C PHE A 17 1.67 -3.34 -1.38
N PHE A 18 2.64 -4.01 -0.77
CA PHE A 18 3.42 -3.50 0.36
C PHE A 18 4.83 -3.19 -0.09
N PHE A 19 5.27 -1.95 0.13
CA PHE A 19 6.67 -1.61 -0.07
C PHE A 19 7.51 -2.08 1.12
N ASP A 20 8.56 -2.86 0.85
CA ASP A 20 9.52 -3.31 1.87
C ASP A 20 10.95 -3.04 1.42
N SER A 21 11.50 -1.93 1.94
CA SER A 21 12.88 -1.51 1.69
C SER A 21 13.92 -2.41 2.37
N ARG A 22 13.51 -3.21 3.36
CA ARG A 22 14.39 -4.03 4.21
C ARG A 22 14.46 -5.48 3.77
N SER A 23 13.50 -5.93 2.97
CA SER A 23 13.42 -7.29 2.42
C SER A 23 14.69 -7.72 1.65
N GLY A 24 15.46 -6.75 1.12
CA GLY A 24 16.54 -7.03 0.17
C GLY A 24 16.03 -7.42 -1.23
N GLU A 25 14.71 -7.54 -1.40
CA GLU A 25 14.05 -7.77 -2.67
C GLU A 25 13.85 -6.43 -3.37
N ASN A 26 14.66 -6.15 -4.40
CA ASN A 26 14.59 -4.89 -5.15
C ASN A 26 13.19 -4.64 -5.74
N ASP A 27 12.44 -5.69 -6.06
CA ASP A 27 11.10 -5.56 -6.63
C ASP A 27 10.10 -4.96 -5.63
N LEU A 28 10.20 -5.32 -4.34
CA LEU A 28 9.34 -4.81 -3.26
C LEU A 28 9.63 -3.35 -2.88
N SER A 29 10.70 -2.74 -3.40
CA SER A 29 11.01 -1.32 -3.19
C SER A 29 10.88 -0.48 -4.48
N SER A 30 10.39 -1.09 -5.57
CA SER A 30 10.40 -0.51 -6.91
C SER A 30 9.00 -0.21 -7.45
N HIS A 31 8.90 0.85 -8.25
CA HIS A 31 7.69 1.17 -9.00
C HIS A 31 7.34 0.07 -10.01
N ASP A 32 8.32 -0.56 -10.64
CA ASP A 32 8.08 -1.65 -11.61
C ASP A 32 7.47 -2.89 -10.93
N GLY A 33 7.98 -3.27 -9.77
CA GLY A 33 7.44 -4.35 -8.95
C GLY A 33 5.98 -4.12 -8.54
N LEU A 34 5.64 -2.89 -8.13
CA LEU A 34 4.25 -2.48 -7.90
C LEU A 34 3.39 -2.76 -9.13
N ILE A 35 3.72 -2.20 -10.29
CA ILE A 35 2.85 -2.30 -11.48
C ILE A 35 2.68 -3.76 -11.92
N ARG A 36 3.76 -4.56 -11.90
CA ARG A 36 3.69 -5.99 -12.24
C ARG A 36 2.79 -6.77 -11.29
N SER A 37 2.92 -6.51 -10.00
CA SER A 37 2.10 -7.16 -8.98
C SER A 37 0.62 -6.84 -9.14
N LEU A 38 0.28 -5.57 -9.40
CA LEU A 38 -1.11 -5.15 -9.65
C LEU A 38 -1.68 -5.81 -10.90
N ILE A 39 -0.93 -5.87 -12.00
CA ILE A 39 -1.35 -6.55 -13.22
C ILE A 39 -1.60 -8.04 -12.95
N LEU A 40 -0.69 -8.71 -12.25
CA LEU A 40 -0.82 -10.13 -11.94
C LEU A 40 -2.12 -10.39 -11.16
N GLN A 41 -2.32 -9.70 -10.03
CA GLN A 41 -3.49 -9.87 -9.16
C GLN A 41 -4.81 -9.60 -9.89
N LEU A 42 -4.86 -8.54 -10.70
CA LEU A 42 -6.08 -8.18 -11.44
C LEU A 42 -6.35 -9.14 -12.60
N THR A 43 -5.33 -9.61 -13.32
CA THR A 43 -5.53 -10.56 -14.42
C THR A 43 -5.95 -11.95 -13.93
N GLU A 44 -5.47 -12.38 -12.77
CA GLU A 44 -5.93 -13.60 -12.10
C GLU A 44 -7.42 -13.52 -11.75
N GLN A 45 -7.88 -12.40 -11.19
CA GLN A 45 -9.30 -12.17 -10.90
C GLN A 45 -10.17 -12.06 -12.16
N GLY A 46 -9.61 -11.50 -13.24
CA GLY A 46 -10.26 -11.43 -14.55
C GLY A 46 -10.34 -12.78 -15.28
N GLY A 47 -9.67 -13.82 -14.78
CA GLY A 47 -9.72 -15.19 -15.31
C GLY A 47 -9.00 -15.41 -16.64
N LYS A 48 -8.35 -14.39 -17.21
CA LYS A 48 -7.54 -14.52 -18.43
C LYS A 48 -6.53 -13.39 -18.58
N LEU A 49 -5.32 -13.75 -19.02
CA LEU A 49 -4.31 -12.79 -19.46
C LEU A 49 -4.81 -12.04 -20.71
N PRO A 50 -4.85 -10.70 -20.70
CA PRO A 50 -5.29 -9.94 -21.86
C PRO A 50 -4.37 -10.15 -23.07
N ALA A 51 -4.96 -10.28 -24.26
CA ALA A 51 -4.20 -10.43 -25.51
C ALA A 51 -3.29 -9.24 -25.84
N PHE A 52 -3.55 -8.08 -25.23
CA PHE A 52 -2.75 -6.87 -25.38
C PHE A 52 -1.51 -6.82 -24.47
N MET A 53 -1.26 -7.85 -23.67
CA MET A 53 -0.10 -7.85 -22.77
C MET A 53 1.21 -7.83 -23.59
N PRO A 54 2.09 -6.85 -23.36
CA PRO A 54 3.38 -6.76 -24.06
C PRO A 54 4.31 -7.91 -23.70
N LYS A 55 5.08 -8.41 -24.69
CA LYS A 55 6.02 -9.54 -24.49
C LYS A 55 7.30 -9.17 -23.72
N ASN A 56 7.82 -7.96 -23.95
CA ASN A 56 8.95 -7.36 -23.23
C ASN A 56 8.59 -5.92 -22.86
N PRO A 57 7.71 -5.73 -21.87
CA PRO A 57 7.20 -4.41 -21.53
C PRO A 57 8.29 -3.47 -21.04
N SER A 58 8.27 -2.23 -21.51
CA SER A 58 8.76 -1.11 -20.69
C SER A 58 7.77 -0.82 -19.55
N LEU A 59 8.21 -0.11 -18.51
CA LEU A 59 7.32 0.34 -17.42
C LEU A 59 6.09 1.10 -17.95
N VAL A 60 6.27 1.95 -18.96
CA VAL A 60 5.16 2.70 -19.58
C VAL A 60 4.15 1.76 -20.22
N ASN A 61 4.61 0.67 -20.87
CA ASN A 61 3.70 -0.32 -21.44
C ASN A 61 2.96 -1.11 -20.36
N LEU A 62 3.57 -1.37 -19.20
CA LEU A 62 2.88 -1.99 -18.07
C LEU A 62 1.83 -1.06 -17.49
N GLN A 63 2.15 0.22 -17.31
CA GLN A 63 1.19 1.21 -16.81
C GLN A 63 -0.03 1.31 -17.75
N ASP A 64 0.18 1.38 -19.06
CA ASP A 64 -0.92 1.35 -20.04
C ASP A 64 -1.74 0.06 -19.94
N ALA A 65 -1.06 -1.10 -19.86
CA ALA A 65 -1.74 -2.38 -19.72
C ALA A 65 -2.60 -2.46 -18.45
N LEU A 66 -2.08 -1.98 -17.31
CA LEU A 66 -2.81 -1.91 -16.05
C LEU A 66 -4.06 -1.04 -16.18
N LEU A 67 -3.97 0.14 -16.79
CA LEU A 67 -5.10 1.03 -16.99
C LEU A 67 -6.18 0.41 -17.89
N ARG A 68 -5.77 -0.35 -18.92
CA ARG A 68 -6.70 -1.08 -19.80
C ARG A 68 -7.38 -2.25 -19.10
N ILE A 69 -6.68 -2.93 -18.18
CA ILE A 69 -7.27 -3.96 -17.32
C ILE A 69 -8.33 -3.33 -16.41
N VAL A 70 -7.98 -2.22 -15.74
CA VAL A 70 -8.88 -1.50 -14.84
C VAL A 70 -10.16 -1.06 -15.55
N ASP A 71 -10.06 -0.46 -16.73
CA ASP A 71 -11.24 0.07 -17.43
C ASP A 71 -12.08 -1.00 -18.12
N GLY A 72 -11.43 -2.04 -18.65
CA GLY A 72 -12.08 -3.01 -19.52
C GLY A 72 -12.71 -4.21 -18.82
N PHE A 73 -12.19 -4.61 -17.65
CA PHE A 73 -12.53 -5.93 -17.07
C PHE A 73 -13.46 -5.85 -15.86
N PHE A 74 -13.51 -4.71 -15.16
CA PHE A 74 -14.16 -4.60 -13.85
C PHE A 74 -15.11 -3.41 -13.79
N SER A 75 -16.14 -3.52 -12.94
CA SER A 75 -17.00 -2.37 -12.60
C SER A 75 -16.26 -1.38 -11.71
N ASP A 76 -15.52 -1.90 -10.74
CA ASP A 76 -14.74 -1.14 -9.76
C ASP A 76 -13.43 -1.87 -9.49
N VAL A 77 -12.37 -1.12 -9.23
CA VAL A 77 -11.06 -1.63 -8.85
C VAL A 77 -10.58 -0.88 -7.62
N TYR A 78 -10.23 -1.62 -6.57
CA TYR A 78 -9.68 -1.09 -5.33
C TYR A 78 -8.21 -1.47 -5.23
N ILE A 79 -7.34 -0.47 -5.13
CA ILE A 79 -5.89 -0.67 -5.03
C ILE A 79 -5.42 -0.14 -3.67
N ILE A 80 -4.76 -0.98 -2.90
CA ILE A 80 -4.11 -0.61 -1.64
C ILE A 80 -2.60 -0.60 -1.87
N ILE A 81 -1.96 0.54 -1.64
CA ILE A 81 -0.51 0.71 -1.67
C ILE A 81 -0.06 1.06 -0.26
N ASP A 82 0.61 0.11 0.39
CA ASP A 82 1.02 0.19 1.79
C ASP A 82 2.51 0.55 1.91
N ALA A 83 2.84 1.33 2.94
CA ALA A 83 4.18 1.80 3.27
C ALA A 83 4.90 2.55 2.12
N LEU A 84 4.23 3.50 1.45
CA LEU A 84 4.74 4.22 0.29
C LEU A 84 6.13 4.86 0.49
N ASP A 85 6.47 5.24 1.72
CA ASP A 85 7.78 5.77 2.12
C ASP A 85 8.90 4.73 2.03
N GLU A 86 8.60 3.43 2.03
CA GLU A 86 9.58 2.38 1.79
C GLU A 86 9.90 2.21 0.28
N CYS A 87 9.20 2.93 -0.62
CA CYS A 87 9.62 3.02 -2.02
C CYS A 87 10.99 3.70 -2.12
N SER A 88 11.90 3.07 -2.86
CA SER A 88 13.27 3.57 -3.04
C SER A 88 13.28 5.05 -3.48
N ALA A 89 14.14 5.84 -2.85
CA ALA A 89 14.23 7.29 -3.10
C ALA A 89 14.43 7.64 -4.59
N ALA A 90 15.11 6.77 -5.35
CA ALA A 90 15.32 6.93 -6.79
C ALA A 90 14.04 6.74 -7.64
N GLN A 91 13.09 5.93 -7.17
CA GLN A 91 11.86 5.61 -7.90
C GLN A 91 10.63 6.36 -7.38
N ARG A 92 10.63 6.77 -6.11
CA ARG A 92 9.51 7.44 -5.44
C ARG A 92 8.96 8.64 -6.23
N PRO A 93 9.77 9.55 -6.81
CA PRO A 93 9.22 10.66 -7.60
C PRO A 93 8.41 10.19 -8.83
N LYS A 94 8.86 9.11 -9.49
CA LYS A 94 8.15 8.52 -10.63
C LYS A 94 6.85 7.86 -10.19
N LEU A 95 6.87 7.20 -9.03
CA LEU A 95 5.69 6.58 -8.44
C LEU A 95 4.63 7.62 -8.07
N LEU A 96 5.01 8.68 -7.36
CA LEU A 96 4.11 9.78 -6.98
C LEU A 96 3.49 10.47 -8.20
N ALA A 97 4.29 10.70 -9.24
CA ALA A 97 3.80 11.24 -10.50
C ALA A 97 2.78 10.30 -11.18
N TRP A 98 3.03 8.99 -11.16
CA TRP A 98 2.10 8.01 -11.70
C TRP A 98 0.80 7.94 -10.89
N ILE A 99 0.86 7.88 -9.56
CA ILE A 99 -0.32 7.89 -8.67
C ILE A 99 -1.20 9.10 -8.99
N LYS A 100 -0.60 10.29 -9.09
CA LYS A 100 -1.33 11.51 -9.47
C LYS A 100 -2.01 11.39 -10.84
N ASN A 101 -1.33 10.78 -11.81
CA ASN A 101 -1.88 10.64 -13.16
C ASN A 101 -3.07 9.67 -13.19
N ILE A 102 -3.02 8.59 -12.41
CA ILE A 102 -4.07 7.58 -12.38
C ILE A 102 -5.21 7.91 -11.42
N SER A 103 -5.03 8.83 -10.47
CA SER A 103 -6.09 9.19 -9.51
C SER A 103 -7.32 9.82 -10.17
N HIS A 104 -7.20 10.27 -11.42
CA HIS A 104 -8.29 10.81 -12.22
C HIS A 104 -8.74 9.85 -13.33
N TRP A 105 -8.16 8.65 -13.38
CA TRP A 105 -8.43 7.66 -14.43
C TRP A 105 -9.68 6.84 -14.11
N GLY A 106 -10.39 6.41 -15.16
CA GLY A 106 -11.37 5.33 -15.04
C GLY A 106 -12.76 5.73 -14.54
N GLY A 107 -13.16 7.01 -14.59
CA GLY A 107 -14.55 7.44 -14.43
C GLY A 107 -15.24 6.90 -13.16
N ASN A 108 -14.66 7.18 -11.99
CA ASN A 108 -15.10 6.74 -10.65
C ASN A 108 -15.00 5.23 -10.37
N LYS A 109 -14.45 4.42 -11.29
CA LYS A 109 -14.26 2.98 -11.06
C LYS A 109 -12.99 2.65 -10.26
N LEU A 110 -11.99 3.53 -10.29
CA LEU A 110 -10.69 3.28 -9.66
C LEU A 110 -10.64 3.96 -8.29
N HIS A 111 -10.46 3.15 -7.25
CA HIS A 111 -10.36 3.56 -5.86
C HIS A 111 -8.97 3.22 -5.35
N ILE A 112 -8.24 4.20 -4.80
CA ILE A 112 -6.87 3.99 -4.33
C ILE A 112 -6.77 4.39 -2.86
N LEU A 113 -6.29 3.47 -2.03
CA LEU A 113 -5.90 3.73 -0.65
C LEU A 113 -4.38 3.69 -0.56
N LEU A 114 -3.80 4.73 0.03
CA LEU A 114 -2.36 4.86 0.24
C LEU A 114 -2.07 4.91 1.74
N SER A 115 -1.05 4.19 2.19
CA SER A 115 -0.48 4.35 3.52
C SER A 115 0.98 4.80 3.41
N SER A 116 1.42 5.63 4.36
CA SER A 116 2.82 6.06 4.46
C SER A 116 3.10 6.68 5.82
N ARG A 117 4.37 6.72 6.21
CA ARG A 117 4.87 7.69 7.20
C ARG A 117 4.70 9.13 6.69
N GLN A 118 4.71 10.07 7.62
CA GLN A 118 4.62 11.49 7.30
C GLN A 118 5.96 12.02 6.77
N GLU A 119 6.19 11.82 5.48
CA GLU A 119 7.37 12.33 4.77
C GLU A 119 6.98 13.54 3.89
N ARG A 120 7.74 14.64 4.03
CA ARG A 120 7.40 15.92 3.39
C ARG A 120 7.30 15.82 1.87
N ASP A 121 8.17 15.06 1.23
CA ASP A 121 8.17 14.90 -0.23
C ASP A 121 6.90 14.19 -0.74
N ILE A 122 6.36 13.26 0.05
CA ILE A 122 5.10 12.55 -0.22
C ILE A 122 3.92 13.50 -0.03
N GLU A 123 3.85 14.21 1.10
CA GLU A 123 2.79 15.18 1.39
C GLU A 123 2.73 16.28 0.32
N ASP A 124 3.88 16.90 0.02
CA ASP A 124 3.99 17.97 -0.97
C ASP A 124 3.53 17.51 -2.36
N HIS A 125 3.74 16.24 -2.71
CA HIS A 125 3.34 15.71 -4.00
C HIS A 125 1.87 15.30 -4.06
N LEU A 126 1.35 14.65 -3.03
CA LEU A 126 0.01 14.06 -3.07
C LEU A 126 -1.04 15.11 -2.69
N LEU A 127 -0.87 15.78 -1.54
CA LEU A 127 -1.88 16.69 -0.99
C LEU A 127 -2.04 17.95 -1.83
N SER A 128 -0.95 18.47 -2.41
CA SER A 128 -1.02 19.68 -3.22
C SER A 128 -1.48 19.42 -4.66
N LYS A 129 -1.42 18.17 -5.14
CA LYS A 129 -1.57 17.85 -6.57
C LYS A 129 -2.69 16.87 -6.91
N VAL A 130 -3.30 16.21 -5.92
CA VAL A 130 -4.44 15.30 -6.11
C VAL A 130 -5.68 15.96 -5.52
N ARG A 131 -6.65 16.32 -6.37
CA ARG A 131 -7.79 17.17 -5.98
C ARG A 131 -8.79 16.50 -5.03
N ASP A 132 -8.89 15.18 -5.05
CA ASP A 132 -9.87 14.39 -4.30
C ASP A 132 -9.21 13.42 -3.30
N LEU A 133 -8.00 13.74 -2.84
CA LEU A 133 -7.30 12.93 -1.85
C LEU A 133 -7.71 13.34 -0.44
N ASP A 134 -8.47 12.49 0.23
CA ASP A 134 -8.74 12.62 1.66
C ASP A 134 -7.58 12.04 2.46
N ALA A 135 -6.83 12.91 3.14
CA ALA A 135 -5.74 12.50 4.02
C ALA A 135 -6.22 12.33 5.46
N VAL A 136 -6.03 11.12 6.00
CA VAL A 136 -6.27 10.82 7.41
C VAL A 136 -4.93 10.69 8.11
N TYR A 137 -4.69 11.58 9.07
CA TYR A 137 -3.50 11.54 9.90
C TYR A 137 -3.78 10.79 11.19
N PHE A 138 -3.04 9.72 11.45
CA PHE A 138 -3.13 8.95 12.69
C PHE A 138 -2.36 9.61 13.86
N ALA A 139 -1.71 10.75 13.62
CA ALA A 139 -1.05 11.52 14.66
C ALA A 139 -1.99 12.61 15.19
N HIS A 140 -2.48 12.50 16.43
CA HIS A 140 -2.71 13.64 17.34
C HIS A 140 -3.26 13.30 18.75
N HIS A 141 -3.26 12.03 19.20
CA HIS A 141 -3.44 11.70 20.61
C HIS A 141 -2.24 10.93 21.15
N LEU A 142 -1.10 11.63 21.30
CA LEU A 142 0.11 11.11 21.96
C LEU A 142 -0.21 10.47 23.33
N SER A 143 -1.23 11.00 24.03
CA SER A 143 -1.71 10.41 25.29
C SER A 143 -2.31 9.01 25.12
N ASN A 144 -3.06 8.77 24.03
CA ASN A 144 -3.72 7.49 23.81
C ASN A 144 -2.75 6.47 23.21
N VAL A 145 -1.87 6.89 22.30
CA VAL A 145 -0.82 6.02 21.74
C VAL A 145 0.15 5.56 22.83
N SER A 146 0.56 6.46 23.73
CA SER A 146 1.40 6.10 24.89
C SER A 146 0.69 5.12 25.85
N ASN A 147 -0.62 5.28 26.04
CA ASN A 147 -1.42 4.37 26.85
C ASN A 147 -1.57 2.98 26.21
N ASP A 148 -1.85 2.91 24.90
CA ASP A 148 -2.02 1.64 24.18
C ASP A 148 -0.70 0.86 24.12
N ILE A 149 0.41 1.56 23.84
CA ILE A 149 1.76 0.97 23.90
C ILE A 149 2.07 0.51 25.33
N GLY A 150 1.74 1.32 26.33
CA GLY A 150 1.93 0.97 27.74
C GLY A 150 1.16 -0.29 28.14
N ALA A 151 -0.11 -0.39 27.73
CA ALA A 151 -0.96 -1.55 27.98
C ALA A 151 -0.42 -2.81 27.27
N PHE A 152 0.03 -2.68 26.02
CA PHE A 152 0.66 -3.78 25.29
C PHE A 152 1.95 -4.24 25.98
N VAL A 153 2.82 -3.31 26.37
CA VAL A 153 4.07 -3.62 27.08
C VAL A 153 3.77 -4.28 28.42
N ASP A 154 2.78 -3.79 29.18
CA ASP A 154 2.35 -4.41 30.44
C ASP A 154 1.93 -5.87 30.24
N GLN A 155 1.10 -6.13 29.22
CA GLN A 155 0.66 -7.48 28.90
C GLN A 155 1.84 -8.39 28.52
N GLN A 156 2.72 -7.95 27.63
CA GLN A 156 3.88 -8.74 27.19
C GLN A 156 4.85 -9.02 28.33
N ILE A 157 5.01 -8.07 29.27
CA ILE A 157 5.86 -8.25 30.43
C ILE A 157 5.26 -9.29 31.38
N LEU A 158 3.95 -9.25 31.65
CA LEU A 158 3.26 -10.19 32.54
C LEU A 158 3.45 -11.66 32.12
N ASP A 159 3.51 -11.92 30.81
CA ASP A 159 3.67 -13.27 30.26
C ASP A 159 5.09 -13.85 30.44
N ILE A 160 6.05 -13.07 30.96
CA ILE A 160 7.41 -13.54 31.24
C ILE A 160 7.51 -14.00 32.70
N PRO A 161 7.67 -15.30 32.99
CA PRO A 161 7.50 -15.85 34.34
C PRO A 161 8.63 -15.49 35.33
N ASP A 162 9.83 -15.15 34.84
CA ASP A 162 11.04 -15.07 35.68
C ASP A 162 11.47 -13.64 36.06
N TRP A 163 10.71 -12.61 35.70
CA TRP A 163 11.07 -11.23 36.04
C TRP A 163 10.44 -10.80 37.36
N ASP A 164 11.27 -10.28 38.27
CA ASP A 164 10.80 -9.59 39.47
C ASP A 164 10.21 -8.22 39.14
N GLU A 165 9.51 -7.62 40.09
CA GLU A 165 8.79 -6.36 39.92
C GLU A 165 9.71 -5.19 39.53
N ASP A 166 10.94 -5.14 40.03
CA ASP A 166 11.88 -4.07 39.73
C ASP A 166 12.42 -4.23 38.29
N THR A 167 12.71 -5.46 37.88
CA THR A 167 13.07 -5.80 36.50
C THR A 167 11.96 -5.44 35.51
N ARG A 168 10.69 -5.76 35.84
CA ARG A 168 9.52 -5.41 35.02
C ARG A 168 9.37 -3.90 34.86
N LYS A 169 9.48 -3.15 35.95
CA LYS A 169 9.41 -1.68 35.93
C LYS A 169 10.55 -1.05 35.12
N LEU A 170 11.76 -1.55 35.27
CA LEU A 170 12.92 -1.07 34.52
C LEU A 170 12.71 -1.25 33.02
N ILE A 171 12.31 -2.45 32.59
CA ILE A 171 12.13 -2.77 31.17
C ILE A 171 10.98 -1.97 30.57
N LYS A 172 9.85 -1.85 31.26
CA LYS A 172 8.75 -0.97 30.84
C LYS A 172 9.24 0.47 30.65
N GLY A 173 9.98 1.02 31.62
CA GLY A 173 10.51 2.38 31.53
C GLY A 173 11.44 2.59 30.34
N VAL A 174 12.30 1.61 30.03
CA VAL A 174 13.21 1.67 28.87
C VAL A 174 12.45 1.56 27.55
N LEU A 175 11.49 0.65 27.44
CA LEU A 175 10.69 0.45 26.23
C LEU A 175 9.80 1.69 25.95
N MET A 176 9.11 2.20 26.97
CA MET A 176 8.28 3.40 26.84
C MET A 176 9.09 4.64 26.43
N LYS A 177 10.33 4.79 26.93
CA LYS A 177 11.22 5.89 26.55
C LYS A 177 11.72 5.81 25.10
N ARG A 178 11.74 4.62 24.51
CA ARG A 178 12.17 4.38 23.12
C ARG A 178 11.00 4.18 22.14
N ALA A 179 9.77 4.24 22.64
CA ALA A 179 8.57 3.97 21.85
C ALA A 179 8.17 5.13 20.90
N ASP A 180 8.82 6.29 21.00
CA ASP A 180 8.49 7.48 20.20
C ASP A 180 8.97 7.46 18.73
N GLY A 181 9.46 6.31 18.23
CA GLY A 181 9.82 6.13 16.81
C GLY A 181 11.19 6.70 16.43
#